data_AF-A0AA35W4I3-F1
#
_entry.id   AF-A0AA35W4I3-F1
#
_cell.length_a   1.000
_cell.length_b   1.000
_cell.length_c   1.000
_cell.angle_alpha   90.00
_cell.angle_beta   90.00
_cell.angle_gamma   90.00
#
_symmetry.space_group_name_H-M   'P 1'
#
loop_
_entity.id
_entity.type
_entity.pdbx_description
1 polymer ?
#
loop_
_entity_poly.entity_id
_entity_poly.type
_entity_poly.pdbx_seq_one_letter_code
_entity_poly.pdbx_strand_id
1 'polypeptide(L)'
;MFLQNLKYFAGRVTIPLGTKDLATQNSPRHHMHRVVLRKDKVDLYHEKVVGQTLPFGIQMAVTEYRVLSSCGQRCGLVEASTATGFKHQVRVHLADALLCPVVGDYKFGGPLFRAVPNLKRKLKNMKLIKRSPMCLHAYQLCIPDYHRDGKPLVIKAPPPASFRQVARQLMLNIPK
;
A
#
# COMPACT_ATOMS: atom_id res chain seq x y z
N MET A 1 10.31 -1.75 7.59
CA MET A 1 9.67 -0.57 7.02
C MET A 1 9.35 0.50 8.05
N PHE A 2 10.03 1.64 7.99
CA PHE A 2 10.09 2.53 9.12
C PHE A 2 8.78 3.29 9.34
N LEU A 3 8.14 3.08 10.49
CA LEU A 3 6.94 3.81 10.93
C LEU A 3 7.24 5.25 11.36
N GLN A 4 8.50 5.72 11.26
CA GLN A 4 8.88 7.10 11.59
C GLN A 4 8.09 8.17 10.81
N ASN A 5 7.50 7.80 9.67
CA ASN A 5 6.72 8.70 8.83
C ASN A 5 5.21 8.63 9.09
N LEU A 6 4.72 7.63 9.84
CA LEU A 6 3.36 7.64 10.35
C LEU A 6 3.34 8.44 11.64
N LYS A 7 3.04 9.73 11.54
CA LYS A 7 2.79 10.58 12.72
C LYS A 7 1.61 10.08 13.55
N TYR A 8 0.75 9.23 12.99
CA TYR A 8 -0.52 8.80 13.57
C TYR A 8 -0.75 7.29 13.38
N PHE A 9 -1.41 6.65 14.35
CA PHE A 9 -1.79 5.23 14.30
C PHE A 9 -2.93 4.94 13.32
N ALA A 10 -3.58 5.96 12.76
CA ALA A 10 -4.56 5.85 11.70
C ALA A 10 -4.57 7.12 10.84
N GLY A 11 -5.08 7.03 9.62
CA GLY A 11 -5.25 8.17 8.75
C GLY A 11 -5.88 7.82 7.40
N ARG A 12 -6.05 8.84 6.56
CA ARG A 12 -6.61 8.72 5.21
C ARG A 12 -5.67 9.34 4.20
N VAL A 13 -5.39 8.62 3.11
CA VAL A 13 -4.60 9.09 1.96
C VAL A 13 -5.55 9.26 0.77
N THR A 14 -5.68 10.49 0.28
CA THR A 14 -6.62 10.90 -0.78
C THR A 14 -5.93 11.38 -2.06
N ILE A 15 -4.66 11.06 -2.26
CA ILE A 15 -3.87 11.57 -3.39
C ILE A 15 -4.27 10.84 -4.68
N PRO A 16 -4.58 11.52 -5.79
CA PRO A 16 -4.97 10.87 -7.04
C PRO A 16 -3.85 10.00 -7.61
N LEU A 17 -4.22 8.99 -8.38
CA LEU A 17 -3.31 8.06 -9.03
C LEU A 17 -3.40 8.15 -10.54
N GLY A 18 -2.27 7.95 -11.22
CA GLY A 18 -2.23 7.82 -12.67
C GLY A 18 -1.04 6.96 -13.12
N THR A 19 -0.93 6.71 -14.41
CA THR A 19 0.20 5.98 -15.01
C THR A 19 1.21 6.94 -15.60
N LYS A 20 2.50 6.68 -15.38
CA LYS A 20 3.61 7.34 -16.08
C LYS A 20 4.47 6.31 -16.79
N ASP A 21 4.94 6.70 -17.98
CA ASP A 21 5.93 5.94 -18.74
C ASP A 21 7.31 6.24 -18.16
N LEU A 22 7.97 5.20 -17.67
CA LEU A 22 9.36 5.31 -17.30
C LEU A 22 10.19 5.05 -18.55
N ALA A 23 10.84 6.08 -19.07
CA ALA A 23 11.84 5.92 -20.10
C ALA A 23 12.99 5.05 -19.56
N THR A 24 13.10 3.82 -20.04
CA THR A 24 14.28 2.99 -19.80
C THR A 24 15.37 3.49 -20.73
N GLN A 25 16.34 4.24 -20.18
CA GLN A 25 17.43 4.84 -20.95
C GLN A 25 18.20 3.84 -21.85
N ASN A 26 18.08 2.52 -21.62
CA ASN A 26 18.79 1.49 -22.37
C ASN A 26 17.89 0.43 -23.06
N SER A 27 16.56 0.63 -23.19
CA SER A 27 15.70 -0.37 -23.87
C SER A 27 14.41 0.26 -24.43
N PRO A 28 14.37 0.64 -25.72
CA PRO A 28 13.17 1.23 -26.34
C PRO A 28 12.00 0.25 -26.52
N ARG A 29 12.17 -1.05 -26.23
CA ARG A 29 11.14 -2.09 -26.46
C ARG A 29 10.29 -2.46 -25.22
N HIS A 30 10.57 -1.89 -24.06
CA HIS A 30 9.85 -2.20 -22.82
C HIS A 30 9.45 -0.92 -22.08
N HIS A 31 8.43 -0.21 -22.58
CA HIS A 31 7.80 0.88 -21.85
C HIS A 31 7.22 0.35 -20.53
N MET A 32 7.91 0.60 -19.42
CA MET A 32 7.44 0.17 -18.11
C MET A 32 6.47 1.22 -17.56
N HIS A 33 5.17 0.95 -17.70
CA HIS A 33 4.14 1.74 -17.05
C HIS A 33 4.18 1.56 -15.52
N ARG A 34 4.42 2.65 -14.79
CA ARG A 34 4.37 2.69 -13.32
C ARG A 34 3.19 3.55 -12.87
N VAL A 35 2.42 3.03 -11.92
CA VAL A 35 1.41 3.83 -11.22
C VAL A 35 2.12 4.79 -10.27
N VAL A 36 1.75 6.06 -10.31
CA VAL A 36 2.37 7.13 -9.52
C VAL A 36 1.30 7.99 -8.87
N LEU A 37 1.69 8.65 -7.78
CA LEU A 37 0.91 9.73 -7.19
C LEU A 37 0.87 10.94 -8.14
N ARG A 38 -0.31 11.55 -8.29
CA ARG A 38 -0.55 12.80 -9.02
C ARG A 38 -0.80 13.93 -8.04
N LYS A 39 0.25 14.28 -7.28
CA LYS A 39 0.23 15.40 -6.33
C LYS A 39 -0.10 16.73 -7.02
N ASP A 40 0.31 16.87 -8.28
CA ASP A 40 0.03 18.00 -9.16
C ASP A 40 -1.45 18.15 -9.55
N LYS A 41 -2.29 17.20 -9.16
CA LYS A 41 -3.71 17.19 -9.50
C LYS A 41 -4.61 17.21 -8.27
N VAL A 42 -4.07 17.28 -7.05
CA VAL A 42 -4.86 17.23 -5.81
C VAL A 42 -5.96 18.28 -5.78
N ASP A 43 -5.67 19.51 -6.19
CA ASP A 43 -6.63 20.62 -6.17
C ASP A 43 -7.79 20.45 -7.16
N LEU A 44 -7.64 19.61 -8.19
CA LEU A 44 -8.71 19.32 -9.14
C LEU A 44 -9.84 18.46 -8.54
N TYR A 45 -9.65 17.97 -7.31
CA TYR A 45 -10.56 17.04 -6.66
C TYR A 45 -10.98 17.59 -5.29
N HIS A 46 -11.70 18.72 -5.30
CA HIS A 46 -12.57 19.07 -4.18
C HIS A 46 -13.55 17.91 -3.91
N GLU A 47 -14.03 17.76 -2.66
CA GLU A 47 -14.69 16.59 -2.03
C GLU A 47 -15.76 15.79 -2.81
N LYS A 48 -16.19 16.22 -4.00
CA LYS A 48 -17.34 15.66 -4.75
C LYS A 48 -17.03 14.54 -5.75
N VAL A 49 -15.78 14.08 -5.93
CA VAL A 49 -15.43 13.15 -7.04
C VAL A 49 -14.65 11.91 -6.56
N VAL A 50 -15.14 11.21 -5.54
CA VAL A 50 -14.55 9.93 -5.12
C VAL A 50 -14.86 8.85 -6.16
N GLY A 51 -13.83 8.29 -6.78
CA GLY A 51 -13.95 7.09 -7.62
C GLY A 51 -14.21 7.30 -9.11
N GLN A 52 -14.46 8.53 -9.60
CA GLN A 52 -14.58 8.76 -11.04
C GLN A 52 -13.22 8.78 -11.73
N THR A 53 -13.15 8.16 -12.91
CA THR A 53 -11.99 8.23 -13.81
C THR A 53 -12.01 9.58 -14.54
N LEU A 54 -10.93 10.35 -14.41
CA LEU A 54 -10.74 11.59 -15.16
C LEU A 54 -10.10 11.33 -16.53
N PRO A 55 -10.15 12.33 -17.44
CA PRO A 55 -9.35 12.31 -18.66
C PRO A 55 -7.89 11.96 -18.37
N PHE A 56 -7.26 11.23 -19.29
CA PHE A 56 -5.83 10.83 -19.24
C PHE A 56 -5.47 9.74 -18.22
N GLY A 57 -6.43 8.89 -17.81
CA GLY A 57 -6.13 7.72 -16.99
C GLY A 57 -5.73 8.04 -15.55
N ILE A 58 -6.21 9.17 -15.04
CA ILE A 58 -6.03 9.60 -13.65
C ILE A 58 -7.33 9.30 -12.89
N GLN A 59 -7.23 8.84 -11.65
CA GLN A 59 -8.40 8.57 -10.83
C GLN A 59 -8.16 9.01 -9.39
N MET A 60 -9.22 9.48 -8.72
CA MET A 60 -9.17 9.64 -7.28
C MET A 60 -8.97 8.31 -6.58
N ALA A 61 -8.06 8.33 -5.63
CA ALA A 61 -7.72 7.18 -4.82
C ALA A 61 -7.86 7.55 -3.35
N VAL A 62 -8.69 6.79 -2.63
CA VAL A 62 -8.90 6.96 -1.19
C VAL A 62 -8.58 5.67 -0.48
N THR A 63 -7.53 5.71 0.34
CA THR A 63 -7.11 4.61 1.21
C THR A 63 -7.08 5.08 2.65
N GLU A 64 -7.92 4.49 3.48
CA GLU A 64 -7.84 4.60 4.93
C GLU A 64 -6.89 3.53 5.45
N TYR A 65 -6.15 3.87 6.49
CA TYR A 65 -5.25 2.92 7.12
C TYR A 65 -5.32 3.02 8.64
N ARG A 66 -5.07 1.89 9.29
CA ARG A 66 -4.93 1.76 10.74
C ARG A 66 -3.79 0.81 11.07
N VAL A 67 -2.91 1.23 11.96
CA VAL A 67 -1.80 0.42 12.45
C VAL A 67 -2.34 -0.52 13.53
N LEU A 68 -2.30 -1.82 13.27
CA LEU A 68 -2.78 -2.87 14.17
C LEU A 68 -1.72 -3.34 15.16
N SER A 69 -0.45 -3.35 14.72
CA SER A 69 0.69 -3.75 15.53
C SER A 69 1.93 -3.05 15.00
N SER A 70 2.88 -2.73 15.88
CA SER A 70 4.15 -2.11 15.49
C SER A 70 5.32 -2.70 16.27
N CYS A 71 6.46 -2.89 15.60
CA CYS A 71 7.73 -3.21 16.25
C CYS A 71 8.64 -1.98 16.20
N GLY A 72 8.51 -1.15 17.23
CA GLY A 72 9.13 0.17 17.31
C GLY A 72 8.83 1.00 16.06
N GLN A 73 9.80 1.80 15.63
CA GLN A 73 9.68 2.59 14.41
C GLN A 73 10.12 1.84 13.15
N ARG A 74 10.25 0.50 13.18
CA ARG A 74 10.89 -0.29 12.12
C ARG A 74 9.94 -1.02 11.20
N CYS A 75 8.73 -1.36 11.62
CA CYS A 75 7.69 -2.03 10.82
C CYS A 75 6.36 -2.01 11.55
N GLY A 76 5.27 -2.01 10.79
CA GLY A 76 3.92 -2.15 11.32
C GLY A 76 3.08 -3.11 10.48
N LEU A 77 2.13 -3.74 11.15
CA LEU A 77 0.98 -4.41 10.54
C LEU A 77 -0.10 -3.35 10.33
N VAL A 78 -0.54 -3.19 9.09
CA VAL A 78 -1.48 -2.13 8.72
C VAL A 78 -2.73 -2.77 8.11
N GLU A 79 -3.87 -2.41 8.67
CA GLU A 79 -5.16 -2.56 8.01
C GLU A 79 -5.31 -1.42 7.01
N ALA A 80 -5.66 -1.73 5.77
CA ALA A 80 -5.92 -0.74 4.72
C ALA A 80 -7.30 -0.99 4.13
N SER A 81 -8.17 0.02 4.17
CA SER A 81 -9.49 0.01 3.55
C SER A 81 -9.50 0.97 2.38
N THR A 82 -9.99 0.52 1.22
CA THR A 82 -10.03 1.33 0.01
C THR A 82 -11.47 1.66 -0.35
N ALA A 83 -11.81 2.95 -0.43
CA ALA A 83 -13.11 3.40 -0.92
C ALA A 83 -13.15 3.48 -2.47
N THR A 84 -12.01 3.29 -3.12
CA THR A 84 -11.82 3.34 -4.58
C THR A 84 -10.97 2.17 -5.05
N GLY A 85 -11.01 1.85 -6.35
CA GLY A 85 -10.38 0.63 -6.91
C GLY A 85 -9.32 0.87 -7.98
N PHE A 86 -8.32 1.74 -7.75
CA PHE A 86 -7.25 1.92 -8.75
C PHE A 86 -6.19 0.81 -8.68
N LYS A 87 -5.62 0.43 -9.83
CA LYS A 87 -4.59 -0.61 -9.91
C LYS A 87 -3.39 -0.26 -9.02
N HIS A 88 -3.03 -1.18 -8.12
CA HIS A 88 -1.93 -1.02 -7.14
C HIS A 88 -2.11 0.11 -6.12
N GLN A 89 -3.31 0.65 -5.93
CA GLN A 89 -3.57 1.81 -5.07
C GLN A 89 -2.93 1.72 -3.69
N VAL A 90 -3.23 0.67 -2.92
CA VAL A 90 -2.68 0.47 -1.57
C VAL A 90 -1.14 0.50 -1.60
N ARG A 91 -0.53 -0.19 -2.55
CA ARG A 91 0.93 -0.31 -2.67
C ARG A 91 1.59 1.05 -2.92
N VAL A 92 1.02 1.88 -3.79
CA VAL A 92 1.56 3.20 -4.12
C VAL A 92 1.31 4.21 -3.01
N HIS A 93 0.12 4.21 -2.39
CA HIS A 93 -0.15 5.09 -1.24
C HIS A 93 0.78 4.78 -0.07
N LEU A 94 0.93 3.50 0.27
CA LEU A 94 1.85 3.07 1.32
C LEU A 94 3.30 3.45 0.98
N ALA A 95 3.78 3.15 -0.23
CA ALA A 95 5.15 3.43 -0.63
C ALA A 95 5.45 4.92 -0.79
N ASP A 96 4.75 5.60 -1.68
CA ASP A 96 5.14 6.92 -2.18
C ASP A 96 4.50 8.07 -1.36
N ALA A 97 3.37 7.82 -0.67
CA ALA A 97 2.70 8.84 0.15
C ALA A 97 3.10 8.74 1.63
N LEU A 98 3.08 7.54 2.20
CA LEU A 98 3.41 7.31 3.62
C LEU A 98 4.87 6.93 3.86
N LEU A 99 5.67 6.77 2.80
CA LEU A 99 7.07 6.33 2.88
C LEU A 99 7.23 4.98 3.61
N CYS A 100 6.17 4.17 3.56
CA CYS A 100 6.04 2.87 4.19
C CYS A 100 5.54 1.86 3.15
N PRO A 101 6.36 1.37 2.18
CA PRO A 101 5.94 0.41 1.14
C PRO A 101 5.25 -0.90 1.61
N VAL A 102 5.11 -1.94 0.78
CA VAL A 102 4.71 -3.27 1.30
C VAL A 102 5.95 -4.15 1.42
N VAL A 103 6.04 -4.99 2.46
CA VAL A 103 7.10 -6.00 2.58
C VAL A 103 6.99 -6.98 1.40
N GLY A 104 8.11 -7.25 0.72
CA GLY A 104 8.11 -8.08 -0.50
C GLY A 104 7.62 -7.35 -1.75
N ASP A 105 7.34 -6.05 -1.69
CA ASP A 105 6.99 -5.25 -2.87
C ASP A 105 8.23 -4.66 -3.55
N TYR A 106 8.78 -5.40 -4.51
CA TYR A 106 9.96 -4.99 -5.26
C TYR A 106 9.69 -3.85 -6.25
N LYS A 107 8.44 -3.70 -6.72
CA LYS A 107 8.08 -2.69 -7.73
C LYS A 107 8.00 -1.29 -7.10
N PHE A 108 7.30 -1.16 -5.98
CA PHE A 108 7.07 0.15 -5.34
C PHE A 108 8.01 0.41 -4.16
N GLY A 109 8.49 -0.63 -3.47
CA GLY A 109 9.47 -0.47 -2.39
C GLY A 109 10.89 -0.17 -2.88
N GLY A 110 11.25 -0.62 -4.09
CA GLY A 110 12.59 -0.49 -4.68
C GLY A 110 13.22 0.91 -4.61
N PRO A 111 12.53 1.98 -5.05
CA PRO A 111 13.06 3.34 -5.01
C PRO A 111 13.34 3.87 -3.60
N LEU A 112 12.50 3.57 -2.61
CA LEU A 112 12.76 3.95 -1.20
C LEU A 112 13.99 3.23 -0.63
N PHE A 113 14.21 1.96 -1.01
CA PHE A 113 15.44 1.23 -0.68
C PHE A 113 16.70 1.82 -1.34
N ARG A 114 16.55 2.63 -2.39
CA ARG A 114 17.65 3.32 -3.09
C ARG A 114 17.86 4.75 -2.57
N ALA A 115 16.79 5.46 -2.22
CA ALA A 115 16.79 6.88 -1.84
C ALA A 115 17.18 7.16 -0.39
N VAL A 116 17.18 6.16 0.50
CA VAL A 116 17.62 6.32 1.90
C VAL A 116 19.02 5.70 2.06
N PRO A 117 20.10 6.51 2.08
CA PRO A 117 21.44 6.04 2.40
C PRO A 117 21.41 5.34 3.77
N ASN A 118 22.13 4.21 3.91
CA ASN A 118 22.12 3.33 5.10
C ASN A 118 20.88 2.45 5.33
N LEU A 119 19.79 2.59 4.57
CA LEU A 119 18.64 1.68 4.68
C LEU A 119 19.02 0.25 4.27
N LYS A 120 19.76 0.09 3.17
CA LYS A 120 20.35 -1.20 2.77
C LYS A 120 21.24 -1.82 3.86
N ARG A 121 21.89 -1.01 4.70
CA ARG A 121 22.81 -1.46 5.77
C ARG A 121 22.04 -1.85 7.04
N LYS A 122 21.00 -1.10 7.44
CA LYS A 122 20.05 -1.51 8.50
C LYS A 122 19.23 -2.74 8.12
N LEU A 123 18.92 -2.91 6.82
CA LEU A 123 18.23 -4.09 6.26
C LEU A 123 19.17 -5.22 5.79
N LYS A 124 20.50 -5.07 5.86
CA LYS A 124 21.45 -6.12 5.44
C LYS A 124 21.31 -7.39 6.30
N ASN A 125 20.86 -7.24 7.55
CA ASN A 125 20.48 -8.35 8.43
C ASN A 125 19.05 -8.87 8.21
N MET A 126 18.32 -8.33 7.22
CA MET A 126 16.94 -8.70 6.89
C MET A 126 16.86 -9.40 5.53
N LYS A 127 17.56 -10.54 5.37
CA LYS A 127 17.36 -11.49 4.24
C LYS A 127 15.87 -11.76 3.96
N LEU A 128 15.06 -11.68 5.00
CA LEU A 128 13.60 -11.71 4.97
C LEU A 128 12.99 -10.80 3.90
N ILE A 129 13.30 -9.51 3.88
CA ILE A 129 12.57 -8.53 3.05
C ILE A 129 12.89 -8.65 1.56
N LYS A 130 14.09 -9.16 1.21
CA LYS A 130 14.51 -9.32 -0.19
C LYS A 130 14.00 -10.60 -0.88
N ARG A 131 13.50 -11.57 -0.12
CA ARG A 131 13.00 -12.85 -0.64
C ARG A 131 11.59 -13.21 -0.16
N SER A 132 10.98 -12.38 0.68
CA SER A 132 9.61 -12.62 1.13
C SER A 132 8.63 -12.41 -0.02
N PRO A 133 7.53 -13.19 -0.06
CA PRO A 133 6.38 -12.85 -0.86
C PRO A 133 5.81 -11.50 -0.40
N MET A 134 5.03 -10.88 -1.27
CA MET A 134 4.35 -9.62 -0.94
C MET A 134 3.38 -9.84 0.23
N CYS A 135 3.57 -9.12 1.31
CA CYS A 135 2.71 -9.15 2.49
C CYS A 135 1.53 -8.18 2.32
N LEU A 136 0.73 -8.41 1.29
CA LEU A 136 -0.55 -7.73 1.04
C LEU A 136 -1.63 -8.80 0.87
N HIS A 137 -2.63 -8.78 1.73
CA HIS A 137 -3.65 -9.83 1.81
C HIS A 137 -5.03 -9.22 1.92
N ALA A 138 -5.98 -9.68 1.10
CA ALA A 138 -7.39 -9.31 1.21
C ALA A 138 -8.02 -10.06 2.39
N TYR A 139 -7.95 -9.46 3.58
CA TYR A 139 -8.39 -10.10 4.81
C TYR A 139 -9.91 -10.16 4.97
N GLN A 140 -10.63 -9.13 4.54
CA GLN A 140 -12.08 -9.03 4.71
C GLN A 140 -12.73 -8.37 3.49
N LEU A 141 -13.87 -8.91 3.08
CA LEU A 141 -14.81 -8.31 2.14
C LEU A 141 -16.16 -8.14 2.84
N CYS A 142 -16.76 -6.97 2.70
CA CYS A 142 -18.10 -6.68 3.22
C CYS A 142 -19.00 -6.32 2.04
N ILE A 143 -20.14 -7.00 1.92
CA ILE A 143 -21.20 -6.65 0.98
C ILE A 143 -22.37 -6.10 1.82
N PRO A 144 -22.66 -4.79 1.75
CA PRO A 144 -23.77 -4.20 2.48
C PRO A 144 -25.11 -4.75 1.96
N ASP A 145 -26.13 -4.76 2.81
CA ASP A 145 -27.52 -5.11 2.45
C ASP A 145 -27.69 -6.44 1.70
N TYR A 146 -26.80 -7.41 1.96
CA TYR A 146 -26.79 -8.69 1.25
C TYR A 146 -27.95 -9.59 1.69
N HIS A 147 -28.25 -9.60 3.00
CA HIS A 147 -29.33 -10.40 3.55
C HIS A 147 -30.66 -9.63 3.49
N ARG A 148 -31.77 -10.36 3.37
CA ARG A 148 -33.13 -9.76 3.30
C ARG A 148 -33.50 -8.93 4.54
N ASP A 149 -32.82 -9.14 5.65
CA ASP A 149 -32.99 -8.40 6.91
C ASP A 149 -32.07 -7.16 7.02
N GLY A 150 -31.41 -6.77 5.93
CA GLY A 150 -30.49 -5.62 5.89
C GLY A 150 -29.11 -5.90 6.49
N LYS A 151 -28.82 -7.13 6.93
CA LYS A 151 -27.49 -7.46 7.46
C LYS A 151 -26.46 -7.56 6.33
N PRO A 152 -25.22 -7.09 6.56
CA PRO A 152 -24.15 -7.25 5.59
C PRO A 152 -23.65 -8.70 5.55
N LEU A 153 -23.20 -9.15 4.38
CA LEU A 153 -22.39 -10.36 4.26
C LEU A 153 -20.91 -10.00 4.49
N VAL A 154 -20.29 -10.59 5.51
CA VAL A 154 -18.87 -10.39 5.82
C VAL A 154 -18.11 -11.69 5.57
N ILE A 155 -17.20 -11.65 4.60
CA ILE A 155 -16.32 -12.77 4.25
C ILE A 155 -14.92 -12.43 4.77
N LYS A 156 -14.34 -13.30 5.59
CA LYS A 156 -12.96 -13.17 6.09
C LYS A 156 -12.08 -14.28 5.57
N ALA A 157 -10.84 -13.94 5.22
CA ALA A 157 -9.80 -14.88 4.84
C ALA A 157 -8.59 -14.67 5.77
N PRO A 158 -8.22 -15.65 6.63
CA PRO A 158 -7.03 -15.53 7.46
C PRO A 158 -5.76 -15.31 6.61
N PRO A 159 -4.80 -14.48 7.05
CA PRO A 159 -3.56 -14.25 6.29
C PRO A 159 -2.81 -15.55 6.05
N PRO A 160 -2.20 -15.78 4.86
CA PRO A 160 -1.54 -17.04 4.54
C PRO A 160 -0.34 -17.32 5.46
N ALA A 161 0.08 -18.60 5.53
CA ALA A 161 1.15 -19.04 6.44
C ALA A 161 2.46 -18.26 6.26
N SER A 162 2.82 -17.94 5.00
CA SER A 162 3.99 -17.12 4.66
C SER A 162 3.89 -15.70 5.24
N PHE A 163 2.73 -15.06 5.16
CA PHE A 163 2.48 -13.76 5.80
C PHE A 163 2.68 -13.87 7.33
N ARG A 164 2.05 -14.87 7.96
CA ARG A 164 2.17 -15.09 9.42
C ARG A 164 3.61 -15.37 9.87
N GLN A 165 4.40 -16.06 9.05
CA GLN A 165 5.82 -16.28 9.32
C GLN A 165 6.61 -14.99 9.29
N VAL A 166 6.40 -14.16 8.26
CA VAL A 166 7.05 -12.83 8.16
C VAL A 166 6.63 -11.94 9.32
N ALA A 167 5.34 -11.90 9.68
CA ALA A 167 4.85 -11.13 10.82
C ALA A 167 5.55 -11.54 12.13
N ARG A 168 5.67 -12.85 12.41
CA ARG A 168 6.40 -13.36 13.59
C ARG A 168 7.86 -12.95 13.61
N GLN A 169 8.55 -13.07 12.48
CA GLN A 169 9.97 -12.67 12.36
C GLN A 169 10.17 -11.16 12.52
N LEU A 170 9.14 -10.37 12.24
CA LEU A 170 9.11 -8.93 12.46
C LEU A 170 8.57 -8.53 13.84
N MET A 171 8.25 -9.50 14.71
CA MET A 171 7.66 -9.28 16.03
C MET A 171 6.35 -8.47 15.96
N LEU A 172 5.51 -8.78 14.98
CA LEU A 172 4.20 -8.17 14.78
C LEU A 172 3.09 -9.16 15.17
N ASN A 173 2.11 -8.68 15.93
CA ASN A 173 0.95 -9.45 16.33
C ASN A 173 -0.17 -9.26 15.31
N ILE A 174 -0.67 -10.36 14.75
CA ILE A 174 -1.87 -10.36 13.92
C ILE A 174 -3.06 -10.49 14.88
N PRO A 175 -4.00 -9.53 14.90
CA PRO A 175 -5.20 -9.63 15.71
C PRO A 175 -5.99 -10.91 15.39
N LYS A 176 -6.65 -11.47 16.40
CA LYS A 176 -7.51 -12.65 16.25
C LYS A 176 -8.74 -12.34 15.41
#